data_AF-G0QFR3-F1
#
_entry.id   AF-G0QFR3-F1
#
_cell.length_a   1.000
_cell.length_b   1.000
_cell.length_c   1.000
_cell.angle_alpha   90.00
_cell.angle_beta   90.00
_cell.angle_gamma   90.00
#
_symmetry.space_group_name_H-M   'P 1'
#
loop_
_entity.id
_entity.type
_entity.pdbx_description
1 polymer ?
#
loop_
_entity_poly.entity_id
_entity_poly.type
_entity_poly.pdbx_seq_one_letter_code
_entity_poly.pdbx_strand_id
1 'polypeptide(L)'
;MKVLFGRKIQNGANQIEIDGERIDVNMDVSTVSGFSAHSDRQQIINYCKNLRSTPNRILCNHGEESKCFSLASSLHKILHIDTSAPQNMEAIRLN
;
A
#
# COMPACT_ATOMS: atom_id res chain seq x y z
N MET A 1 -4.43 0.56 -14.27
CA MET A 1 -5.06 0.76 -12.95
C MET A 1 -6.35 1.58 -13.15
N LYS A 2 -7.53 0.97 -13.01
CA LYS A 2 -8.80 1.73 -13.00
C LYS A 2 -8.77 2.66 -11.79
N VAL A 3 -8.77 3.98 -12.00
CA VAL A 3 -8.89 4.92 -10.88
C VAL A 3 -10.33 4.85 -10.37
N LEU A 4 -10.53 4.34 -9.16
CA LEU A 4 -11.82 4.30 -8.47
C LEU A 4 -12.34 5.74 -8.29
N PHE A 5 -13.66 5.93 -8.42
CA PHE A 5 -14.29 7.26 -8.29
C PHE A 5 -13.92 7.96 -6.98
N GLY A 6 -13.91 7.22 -5.87
CA GLY A 6 -13.51 7.75 -4.56
C GLY A 6 -12.10 8.35 -4.57
N ARG A 7 -11.14 7.76 -5.29
CA ARG A 7 -9.78 8.32 -5.39
C ARG A 7 -9.73 9.56 -6.26
N LYS A 8 -10.56 9.64 -7.32
CA LYS A 8 -10.67 10.88 -8.12
C LYS A 8 -11.21 12.02 -7.26
N ILE A 9 -12.30 11.78 -6.54
CA ILE A 9 -12.94 12.76 -5.65
C ILE A 9 -11.96 13.19 -4.54
N GLN A 10 -11.32 12.23 -3.87
CA GLN A 10 -10.32 12.49 -2.84
C GLN A 10 -9.13 13.34 -3.36
N ASN A 11 -8.75 13.17 -4.63
CA ASN A 11 -7.70 13.96 -5.27
C ASN A 11 -8.18 15.35 -5.76
N GLY A 12 -9.41 15.75 -5.47
CA GLY A 12 -9.95 17.07 -5.82
C GLY A 12 -10.62 17.14 -7.19
N ALA A 13 -11.11 16.02 -7.74
CA ALA A 13 -11.93 16.07 -8.94
C ALA A 13 -13.27 16.76 -8.65
N ASN A 14 -13.49 17.93 -9.26
CA ASN A 14 -14.74 18.68 -9.15
C ASN A 14 -15.85 18.13 -10.06
N GLN A 15 -15.54 17.18 -10.94
CA GLN A 15 -16.49 16.52 -11.83
C GLN A 15 -16.06 15.06 -12.04
N ILE A 16 -17.03 14.15 -12.03
CA ILE A 16 -16.84 12.72 -12.32
C ILE A 16 -17.83 12.26 -13.39
N GLU A 17 -17.51 11.17 -14.09
CA GLU A 17 -18.39 10.58 -15.09
C GLU A 17 -18.92 9.23 -14.59
N ILE A 18 -20.23 9.08 -14.53
CA ILE A 18 -20.92 7.84 -14.15
C ILE A 18 -21.91 7.52 -15.26
N ASP A 19 -21.78 6.33 -15.85
CA ASP A 19 -22.65 5.83 -16.93
C ASP A 19 -22.83 6.80 -18.12
N GLY A 20 -21.78 7.57 -18.45
CA GLY A 20 -21.75 8.52 -19.56
C GLY A 20 -22.27 9.92 -19.20
N GLU A 21 -22.77 10.11 -17.97
CA GLU A 21 -23.21 11.41 -17.46
C GLU A 21 -22.12 12.06 -16.61
N ARG A 22 -21.93 13.37 -16.79
CA ARG A 22 -21.00 14.17 -15.99
C ARG A 22 -21.72 14.76 -14.78
N ILE A 23 -21.18 14.49 -13.60
CA ILE A 23 -21.74 14.88 -12.31
C ILE A 23 -20.75 15.78 -11.59
N ASP A 24 -21.20 16.96 -11.19
CA ASP A 24 -20.38 17.92 -10.43
C ASP A 24 -20.33 17.55 -8.94
N VAL A 25 -19.14 17.66 -8.36
CA VAL A 25 -18.89 17.40 -6.94
C VAL A 25 -18.90 18.74 -6.19
N ASN A 26 -20.10 19.17 -5.79
CA ASN A 26 -20.31 20.44 -5.07
C ASN A 26 -20.32 20.28 -3.54
N MET A 27 -20.22 19.05 -3.04
CA MET A 27 -20.18 18.78 -1.59
C MET A 27 -18.77 18.99 -1.03
N ASP A 28 -18.68 19.30 0.26
CA ASP A 28 -17.40 19.31 0.95
C ASP A 28 -16.78 17.92 0.98
N VAL A 29 -15.51 17.84 0.60
CA VAL A 29 -14.72 16.61 0.60
C VAL A 29 -13.67 16.71 1.69
N SER A 30 -13.76 15.84 2.69
CA SER A 30 -12.74 15.69 3.73
C SER A 30 -12.24 14.25 3.78
N THR A 31 -10.93 14.08 4.01
CA THR A 31 -10.33 12.77 4.25
C THR A 31 -9.91 12.68 5.70
N VAL A 32 -10.47 11.72 6.43
CA VAL A 32 -10.05 11.42 7.79
C VAL A 32 -9.08 10.23 7.73
N SER A 33 -7.81 10.49 8.04
CA SER A 33 -6.78 9.45 8.15
C SER A 33 -6.81 8.81 9.55
N GLY A 34 -6.28 7.59 9.66
CA GLY A 34 -6.12 6.90 10.96
C GLY A 34 -7.24 5.92 11.35
N PHE A 35 -8.35 5.88 10.61
CA PHE A 35 -9.43 4.88 10.80
C PHE A 35 -9.32 3.66 9.87
N SER A 36 -8.24 3.54 9.10
CA SER A 36 -8.00 2.32 8.32
C SER A 36 -7.67 1.16 9.24
N ALA A 37 -8.22 -0.03 8.96
CA ALA A 37 -7.84 -1.27 9.65
C ALA A 37 -6.42 -1.77 9.28
N HIS A 38 -5.72 -1.06 8.39
CA HIS A 38 -4.34 -1.36 8.00
C HIS A 38 -3.36 -0.63 8.90
N SER A 39 -2.32 -1.36 9.30
CA SER A 39 -1.17 -0.80 9.99
C SER A 39 -0.48 0.25 9.11
N ASP A 40 -0.07 1.36 9.72
CA ASP A 40 0.77 2.33 9.07
C ASP A 40 2.19 1.78 8.83
N ARG A 41 3.01 2.54 8.09
CA ARG A 41 4.38 2.14 7.75
C ARG A 41 5.22 1.84 8.98
N GLN A 42 5.12 2.67 10.01
CA GLN A 42 5.95 2.53 11.21
C GLN A 42 5.52 1.32 12.05
N GLN A 43 4.22 1.08 12.13
CA GLN A 43 3.63 -0.09 12.76
C GLN A 43 4.09 -1.38 12.08
N ILE A 44 4.13 -1.44 10.74
CA ILE A 44 4.65 -2.61 10.00
C ILE A 44 6.15 -2.82 10.29
N ILE A 45 6.96 -1.76 10.25
CA ILE A 45 8.40 -1.86 10.57
C ILE A 45 8.60 -2.37 12.01
N ASN A 46 7.86 -1.82 12.96
CA ASN A 46 7.94 -2.21 14.36
C ASN A 46 7.47 -3.66 14.56
N TYR A 47 6.43 -4.07 13.84
CA TYR A 47 5.97 -5.47 13.85
C TYR A 47 7.10 -6.41 13.42
N CYS A 48 7.77 -6.14 12.31
CA CYS A 48 8.89 -6.96 11.84
C CYS A 48 10.09 -6.96 12.81
N LYS A 49 10.40 -5.82 13.44
CA LYS A 49 11.46 -5.71 14.45
C LYS A 49 11.19 -6.53 15.71
N ASN A 50 9.92 -6.67 16.09
CA ASN A 50 9.49 -7.28 17.34
C ASN A 50 9.04 -8.74 17.19
N LEU A 51 9.29 -9.37 16.04
CA LEU A 51 9.04 -10.80 15.87
C LEU A 51 9.92 -11.60 16.83
N ARG A 52 9.32 -12.58 17.53
CA ARG A 52 10.06 -13.42 18.49
C ARG A 52 11.23 -14.18 17.85
N SER A 53 11.06 -14.59 16.59
CA SER A 53 12.10 -15.21 15.78
C SER A 53 12.29 -14.39 14.52
N THR A 54 13.52 -13.95 14.27
CA THR A 54 13.86 -13.21 13.05
C THR A 54 13.65 -14.11 11.82
N PRO A 55 12.84 -13.69 10.84
CA PRO A 55 12.66 -14.48 9.63
C PRO A 55 13.90 -14.43 8.74
N ASN A 56 14.18 -15.51 8.02
CA ASN A 56 15.29 -15.56 7.05
C ASN A 56 15.00 -14.71 5.79
N ARG A 57 13.73 -14.46 5.48
CA ARG A 57 13.28 -13.69 4.32
C ARG A 57 11.92 -13.03 4.58
N ILE A 58 11.70 -11.83 4.05
CA ILE A 58 10.39 -11.15 4.04
C ILE A 58 9.92 -10.85 2.61
N LEU A 59 8.68 -11.22 2.29
CA LEU A 59 8.04 -10.91 1.02
C LEU A 59 6.95 -9.84 1.23
N CYS A 60 7.13 -8.66 0.65
CA CYS A 60 6.18 -7.55 0.72
C CYS A 60 5.17 -7.63 -0.42
N ASN A 61 3.88 -7.63 -0.11
CA ASN A 61 2.80 -7.69 -1.09
C ASN A 61 1.64 -6.74 -0.72
N HIS A 62 0.51 -6.89 -1.41
CA HIS A 62 -0.77 -6.22 -1.13
C HIS A 62 -0.66 -4.71 -0.88
N GLY A 63 0.06 -4.02 -1.76
CA GLY A 63 0.16 -2.58 -1.81
C GLY A 63 0.37 -2.11 -3.25
N GLU A 64 0.38 -0.79 -3.45
CA GLU A 64 0.87 -0.24 -4.71
C GLU A 64 2.33 -0.69 -4.91
N GLU A 65 2.69 -1.00 -6.15
CA GLU A 65 4.00 -1.53 -6.53
C GLU A 65 5.17 -0.77 -5.86
N SER A 66 5.18 0.56 -6.02
CA SER A 66 6.20 1.44 -5.44
C SER A 66 6.25 1.39 -3.91
N LYS A 67 5.10 1.20 -3.24
CA LYS A 67 5.01 1.07 -1.78
C LYS A 67 5.56 -0.27 -1.31
N CYS A 68 5.27 -1.36 -2.01
CA CYS A 68 5.83 -2.68 -1.69
C CYS A 68 7.35 -2.67 -1.84
N PHE A 69 7.90 -2.15 -2.94
CA PHE A 69 9.35 -2.03 -3.13
C PHE A 69 10.00 -1.12 -2.08
N SER A 70 9.38 0.03 -1.78
CA SER A 70 9.86 0.96 -0.75
C SER A 70 9.90 0.32 0.64
N LEU A 71 8.88 -0.47 1.00
CA LEU A 71 8.81 -1.18 2.27
C LEU A 71 9.88 -2.27 2.34
N ALA A 72 10.00 -3.13 1.32
CA ALA A 72 11.02 -4.17 1.24
C ALA A 72 12.42 -3.57 1.40
N SER A 73 12.77 -2.54 0.61
CA SER A 73 14.06 -1.85 0.71
C SER A 73 14.34 -1.30 2.11
N SER A 74 13.32 -0.79 2.80
CA SER A 74 13.49 -0.28 4.16
C SER A 74 13.69 -1.40 5.18
N LEU A 75 12.94 -2.49 5.07
CA LEU A 75 13.10 -3.66 5.93
C LEU A 75 14.48 -4.31 5.73
N HIS A 76 14.98 -4.40 4.50
CA HIS A 76 16.33 -4.88 4.21
C HIS A 76 17.40 -4.03 4.92
N LYS A 77 17.31 -2.71 4.80
CA LYS A 77 18.27 -1.78 5.44
C LYS A 77 18.24 -1.83 6.96
N ILE A 78 17.07 -2.07 7.54
CA ILE A 78 16.84 -2.03 8.98
C ILE A 78 17.18 -3.36 9.66
N LEU A 79 16.77 -4.47 9.04
CA LEU A 79 16.84 -5.80 9.64
C LEU A 79 18.02 -6.62 9.11
N HIS A 80 18.67 -6.17 8.02
CA HIS A 80 19.77 -6.88 7.36
C HIS A 80 19.41 -8.31 6.94
N ILE A 81 18.14 -8.54 6.59
CA ILE A 81 17.61 -9.81 6.08
C ILE A 81 17.20 -9.66 4.61
N ASP A 82 17.06 -10.79 3.94
CA ASP A 82 16.61 -10.79 2.55
C ASP A 82 15.14 -10.35 2.45
N THR A 83 14.84 -9.44 1.53
CA THR A 83 13.48 -8.95 1.31
C THR A 83 13.20 -8.72 -0.15
N SER A 84 11.97 -9.01 -0.59
CA SER A 84 11.55 -8.69 -1.96
C SER A 84 10.08 -8.30 -2.02
N ALA A 85 9.69 -7.68 -3.14
CA ALA A 85 8.30 -7.40 -3.48
C ALA A 85 7.98 -8.15 -4.79
N PRO A 86 7.46 -9.39 -4.70
CA PRO A 86 7.28 -10.23 -5.88
C PRO A 86 6.21 -9.65 -6.81
N GLN A 87 6.42 -9.82 -8.10
CA GLN A 87 5.44 -9.45 -9.11
C GLN A 87 4.42 -10.57 -9.32
N ASN A 88 3.25 -10.24 -9.85
CA ASN A 88 2.28 -11.24 -10.26
C ASN A 88 2.93 -12.23 -11.24
N MET A 89 2.67 -13.53 -11.06
CA MET A 89 3.27 -14.64 -11.82
C MET A 89 4.75 -14.92 -11.53
N GLU A 90 5.37 -14.21 -10.59
CA GLU A 90 6.71 -14.57 -10.10
C GLU A 90 6.63 -15.75 -9.13
N ALA A 91 7.55 -16.71 -9.25
CA ALA A 91 7.66 -17.85 -8.37
C ALA A 91 8.93 -17.75 -7.51
N ILE A 92 8.76 -17.79 -6.19
CA ILE A 92 9.87 -17.75 -5.24
C ILE A 92 9.99 -19.11 -4.57
N ARG A 93 11.16 -19.73 -4.68
CA ARG A 93 11.51 -20.93 -3.93
C ARG A 93 11.89 -20.56 -2.50
N LEU A 94 11.25 -21.22 -1.54
CA LEU A 94 11.61 -21.17 -0.12
C LEU A 94 12.48 -22.40 0.17
N ASN A 95 13.67 -22.16 0.72
CA ASN A 95 14.62 -23.21 1.12
C ASN A 95 14.69 -23.30 2.64
#